data_AF-A0A9P6C055-F1
#
_entry.id   AF-A0A9P6C055-F1
#
_cell.length_a   1.000
_cell.length_b   1.000
_cell.length_c   1.000
_cell.angle_alpha   90.00
_cell.angle_beta   90.00
_cell.angle_gamma   90.00
#
_symmetry.space_group_name_H-M   'P 1'
#
loop_
_entity.id
_entity.type
_entity.pdbx_description
1 polymer ?
#
loop_
_entity_poly.entity_id
_entity_poly.type
_entity_poly.pdbx_seq_one_letter_code
_entity_poly.pdbx_strand_id
1 'polypeptide(L)' 'FLSGPAWLDYIMDPLQLDGELVDEEIDAYFHQVMVLIYHPVGTTAMTCEDAGYGVVNPDSRVKGVEGVTSC' A
#
# COMPACT_ATOMS: atom_id res chain seq x y z
N PHE A 1 18.69 -40.19 -18.48
CA PHE A 1 17.76 -39.19 -17.94
C PHE A 1 18.54 -38.38 -16.91
N LEU A 2 18.56 -37.05 -17.02
CA LEU A 2 19.30 -36.18 -16.11
C LEU A 2 18.41 -35.97 -14.86
N SER A 3 18.69 -36.67 -13.75
CA SER A 3 17.98 -36.46 -12.48
C SER A 3 18.65 -35.32 -11.71
N GLY A 4 18.28 -34.09 -12.03
CA GLY A 4 18.57 -32.92 -11.20
C GLY A 4 17.32 -32.50 -10.44
N PRO A 5 17.41 -32.04 -9.19
CA PRO A 5 16.28 -31.41 -8.51
C PRO A 5 15.82 -30.20 -9.33
N ALA A 6 14.56 -30.20 -9.76
CA ALA A 6 14.00 -29.17 -10.65
C ALA A 6 13.93 -27.76 -10.02
N TRP A 7 14.19 -27.65 -8.71
CA TRP A 7 13.91 -26.47 -7.89
C TRP A 7 15.07 -26.10 -6.96
N LEU A 8 16.30 -26.55 -7.25
CA LEU A 8 17.43 -26.47 -6.31
C LEU A 8 17.72 -25.05 -5.80
N ASP A 9 17.32 -24.01 -6.54
CA ASP A 9 17.55 -22.60 -6.22
C ASP A 9 16.26 -21.75 -6.24
N TYR A 10 15.08 -22.38 -6.25
CA TYR A 10 13.82 -21.62 -6.19
C TYR A 10 13.43 -21.37 -4.74
N ILE A 11 13.08 -20.13 -4.42
CA ILE A 11 12.50 -19.77 -3.13
C ILE A 11 11.08 -20.34 -3.11
N MET A 12 10.90 -21.47 -2.43
CA MET A 12 9.62 -22.19 -2.34
C MET A 12 8.67 -21.59 -1.31
N ASP A 13 9.16 -20.70 -0.44
CA ASP A 13 8.37 -20.00 0.56
C ASP A 13 8.55 -18.47 0.42
N PRO A 14 7.49 -17.70 0.13
CA PRO A 14 7.58 -16.24 0.06
C PRO A 14 8.02 -15.58 1.37
N LEU A 15 7.89 -16.28 2.51
CA LEU A 15 8.31 -15.81 3.82
C LEU A 15 9.47 -16.69 4.30
N GLN A 16 10.62 -16.10 4.62
CA GLN A 16 11.75 -16.82 5.24
C GLN A 16 11.49 -17.06 6.73
N LEU A 17 10.33 -17.63 7.05
CA LEU A 17 9.88 -17.92 8.41
C LEU A 17 9.83 -19.44 8.60
N ASP A 18 10.40 -19.93 9.69
CA ASP A 18 10.47 -21.37 9.97
C ASP A 18 9.28 -21.82 10.84
N GLY A 19 8.66 -22.95 10.50
CA GLY A 19 7.71 -23.65 11.38
C GLY A 19 6.21 -23.36 11.13
N GLU A 20 5.36 -23.74 12.08
CA GLU A 20 3.94 -23.38 12.08
C GLU A 20 3.80 -21.93 12.56
N LEU A 21 3.55 -21.01 11.63
CA LEU A 21 3.44 -19.58 11.92
C LEU A 21 2.20 -19.26 12.73
N VAL A 22 2.37 -18.44 13.77
CA VAL A 22 1.26 -17.77 14.47
C VAL A 22 1.13 -16.31 14.01
N ASP A 23 -0.07 -15.74 14.14
CA ASP A 23 -0.37 -14.38 13.67
C ASP A 23 0.62 -13.33 14.20
N GLU A 24 1.06 -13.48 15.45
CA GLU A 24 2.04 -12.57 16.07
C GLU A 24 3.42 -12.59 15.39
N GLU A 25 3.86 -13.74 14.88
CA GLU A 25 5.14 -13.88 14.17
C GLU A 25 5.07 -13.25 12.77
N ILE A 26 3.92 -13.41 12.11
CA ILE A 26 3.64 -12.80 10.81
C ILE A 26 3.61 -11.27 10.93
N ASP A 27 2.93 -10.74 11.96
CA ASP A 27 2.89 -9.30 12.23
C ASP A 27 4.27 -8.73 12.57
N ALA A 28 5.05 -9.45 13.39
CA ALA A 28 6.42 -9.06 13.72
C ALA A 28 7.32 -9.00 12.48
N TYR A 29 7.17 -9.95 11.55
CA TYR A 29 7.88 -9.95 10.28
C TYR A 29 7.49 -8.73 9.43
N PHE A 30 6.19 -8.48 9.21
CA PHE A 30 5.75 -7.36 8.38
C PHE A 30 6.18 -6.00 8.94
N HIS A 31 6.18 -5.81 10.26
CA HIS A 31 6.71 -4.58 10.87
C HIS A 31 8.18 -4.30 10.55
N GLN A 32 8.97 -5.33 10.23
CA GLN A 32 10.39 -5.18 9.87
C GLN A 32 10.61 -4.94 8.38
N VAL A 33 9.75 -5.50 7.52
CA VAL A 33 9.97 -5.53 6.06
C VAL A 33 9.04 -4.63 5.25
N MET A 34 7.97 -4.10 5.85
CA MET A 34 7.02 -3.21 5.17
C MET A 34 7.72 -1.94 4.67
N VAL A 35 7.60 -1.69 3.37
CA VAL A 35 8.13 -0.51 2.69
C VAL A 35 7.06 0.13 1.81
N LEU A 36 7.22 1.41 1.47
CA LEU A 36 6.31 2.12 0.58
C LEU A 36 6.52 1.65 -0.87
N ILE A 37 5.45 1.25 -1.54
CA ILE A 37 5.43 0.98 -2.99
C ILE A 37 5.05 2.22 -3.82
N TYR A 38 5.17 3.41 -3.22
CA TYR A 38 5.02 4.72 -3.89
C TYR A 38 3.64 5.00 -4.53
N HIS A 39 2.55 4.58 -3.89
CA HIS A 39 1.18 4.96 -4.26
C HIS A 39 0.49 5.89 -3.23
N PRO A 40 1.10 7.02 -2.81
CA PRO A 40 0.44 7.95 -1.90
C PRO A 40 -0.68 8.70 -2.63
N VAL A 41 -1.88 8.72 -2.05
CA VAL A 41 -3.06 9.45 -2.57
C VAL A 41 -3.87 10.02 -1.40
N GLY A 42 -4.76 10.97 -1.68
CA GLY A 42 -5.77 11.44 -0.72
C GLY A 42 -5.33 12.57 0.22
N THR A 43 -4.10 13.08 0.13
CA THR A 43 -3.67 14.27 0.89
C THR A 43 -4.47 15.53 0.51
N THR A 44 -4.95 15.60 -0.72
CA THR A 44 -5.91 16.59 -1.23
C THR A 44 -7.23 15.92 -1.63
N ALA A 45 -7.80 15.10 -0.73
CA ALA A 45 -8.98 14.30 -1.03
C ALA A 45 -10.18 15.15 -1.54
N MET A 46 -10.81 14.62 -2.59
CA MET A 46 -12.05 15.10 -3.18
C MET A 46 -13.25 14.65 -2.34
N THR A 47 -14.21 15.54 -2.12
CA THR A 47 -15.42 15.30 -1.33
C THR A 47 -16.62 16.05 -1.90
N CYS A 48 -17.82 15.78 -1.38
CA CYS A 48 -19.01 16.59 -1.66
C CYS A 48 -18.77 18.06 -1.27
N GLU A 49 -19.44 18.99 -1.98
CA GLU A 49 -19.21 20.43 -1.81
C GLU A 49 -19.47 20.92 -0.38
N ASP A 50 -20.51 20.39 0.27
CA ASP A 50 -20.94 20.74 1.62
C ASP A 50 -20.27 19.92 2.74
N ALA A 51 -19.38 18.99 2.39
CA ALA A 51 -18.66 18.21 3.38
C ALA A 51 -17.69 19.10 4.19
N GLY A 52 -17.76 18.99 5.53
CA GLY A 52 -16.85 19.66 6.47
C GLY A 52 -15.43 19.08 6.54
N TYR A 53 -15.07 18.19 5.60
CA TYR A 53 -13.76 17.57 5.45
C TYR A 53 -13.38 17.50 3.97
N GLY A 54 -12.15 17.08 3.68
CA GLY A 54 -11.58 17.09 2.33
C GLY A 54 -11.02 18.45 1.94
N VAL A 55 -10.34 18.50 0.79
CA VAL A 55 -9.64 19.70 0.31
C VAL A 55 -10.27 20.26 -0.95
N VAL A 56 -10.74 19.39 -1.84
CA VAL A 56 -11.31 19.80 -3.13
C VAL A 56 -12.75 19.33 -3.32
N ASN A 57 -13.48 20.09 -4.13
CA ASN A 57 -14.80 19.75 -4.65
C ASN A 57 -14.71 18.72 -5.79
N PRO A 58 -15.86 18.15 -6.25
CA PRO A 58 -15.87 17.20 -7.37
C PRO A 58 -15.35 17.76 -8.70
N ASP A 59 -15.29 19.08 -8.83
CA ASP A 59 -14.70 19.79 -9.97
C ASP A 59 -13.20 20.12 -9.77
N SER A 60 -12.56 19.51 -8.77
CA SER A 60 -11.16 19.69 -8.36
C SER A 60 -10.78 21.09 -7.89
N ARG A 61 -11.74 22.00 -7.69
CA ARG A 61 -11.48 23.31 -7.08
C ARG A 61 -11.24 23.18 -5.59
N VAL A 62 -10.28 23.95 -5.09
CA VAL A 62 -10.00 24.02 -3.65
C VAL A 62 -11.17 24.70 -2.95
N LYS A 63 -11.69 24.08 -1.89
CA LYS A 63 -12.80 24.62 -1.11
C LYS A 63 -12.42 25.97 -0.49
N GLY A 64 -13.33 26.95 -0.59
CA GLY A 64 -13.15 28.28 0.00
C GLY A 64 -12.11 29.18 -0.67
N VAL A 65 -11.56 28.78 -1.81
CA VAL A 65 -10.57 29.55 -2.57
C VAL A 65 -11.03 29.69 -4.02
N GLU A 66 -11.01 30.91 -4.54
CA GLU A 66 -11.31 31.16 -5.95
C GLU A 66 -10.05 31.06 -6.82
N GLY A 67 -10.19 30.47 -8.01
CA GLY A 67 -9.11 30.41 -9.02
C GLY A 67 -8.02 29.37 -8.78
N VAL A 68 -8.14 28.50 -7.76
CA VAL A 68 -7.16 27.44 -7.45
C VAL A 68 -7.77 26.05 -7.67
N THR A 69 -7.05 25.22 -8.42
CA THR A 69 -7.44 23.83 -8.75
C THR A 69 -6.30 22.89 -8.37
N SER A 70 -6.64 21.72 -7.81
CA SER A 70 -5.69 20.61 -7.66
C SER A 70 -5.72 19.75 -8.92
N CYS A 71 -4.55 19.53 -9.53
CA CYS A 71 -4.37 18.63 -10.67
C CYS A 71 -3.81 17.28 -10.20
#